data_AF-A0A377AWF2-F1
#
_entry.id   AF-A0A377AWF2-F1
#
_cell.length_a   1.000
_cell.length_b   1.000
_cell.length_c   1.000
_cell.angle_alpha   90.00
_cell.angle_beta   90.00
_cell.angle_gamma   90.00
#
_symmetry.space_group_name_H-M   'P 1'
#
loop_
_entity.id
_entity.type
_entity.pdbx_description
1 polymer ?
#
loop_
_entity_poly.entity_id
_entity_poly.type
_entity_poly.pdbx_seq_one_letter_code
_entity_poly.pdbx_strand_id
1 'polypeptide(L)'
;MQEAARRYGVDLKVLEAGGYSQLATQQAQIDQCKQWGAEAILLGSSTTSFPDLQKQVASLPVIELVNAIDAPQVKSRVGVPWFQMGYQPGRYLVQWAHGKPLMCC
;
A
#
# COMPACT_ATOMS: atom_id res chain seq x y z
N MET A 1 10.65 2.74 -7.18
CA MET A 1 10.95 3.65 -6.04
C MET A 1 12.44 3.88 -5.88
N GLN A 2 13.28 2.84 -5.82
CA GLN A 2 14.74 2.98 -5.69
C GLN A 2 15.37 3.87 -6.78
N GLU A 3 15.00 3.68 -8.05
CA GLU A 3 15.53 4.52 -9.13
C GLU A 3 15.12 6.00 -8.99
N ALA A 4 13.89 6.27 -8.55
CA ALA A 4 13.45 7.63 -8.27
C ALA A 4 14.20 8.24 -7.08
N ALA A 5 14.38 7.48 -6.00
CA ALA A 5 15.14 7.92 -4.83
C ALA A 5 16.58 8.29 -5.20
N ARG A 6 17.26 7.43 -5.98
CA ARG A 6 18.60 7.70 -6.53
C ARG A 6 18.62 8.96 -7.39
N ARG A 7 17.64 9.12 -8.28
CA ARG A 7 17.55 10.28 -9.18
C ARG A 7 17.36 11.60 -8.41
N TYR A 8 16.62 11.58 -7.31
CA TYR A 8 16.30 12.77 -6.52
C TYR A 8 17.18 12.95 -5.28
N GLY A 9 18.19 12.10 -5.07
CA GLY A 9 19.09 12.19 -3.92
C GLY A 9 18.39 11.93 -2.59
N VAL A 10 17.38 11.07 -2.58
CA VAL A 10 16.65 10.66 -1.37
C VAL A 10 17.22 9.34 -0.88
N ASP A 11 17.58 9.28 0.40
CA ASP A 11 17.94 8.02 1.05
C ASP A 11 16.67 7.19 1.30
N LEU A 12 16.63 5.98 0.74
CA LEU A 12 15.47 5.10 0.81
C LEU A 12 15.83 3.78 1.51
N LYS A 13 15.24 3.54 2.68
CA LYS A 13 15.28 2.25 3.37
C LYS A 13 14.02 1.44 3.04
N VAL A 14 14.20 0.24 2.51
CA VAL A 14 13.10 -0.68 2.16
C VAL A 14 13.10 -1.86 3.14
N LEU A 15 11.94 -2.13 3.73
CA LEU A 15 11.71 -3.23 4.66
C LEU A 15 10.42 -3.95 4.23
N GLU A 16 10.43 -5.28 4.26
CA GLU A 16 9.25 -6.08 3.94
C GLU A 16 8.85 -6.98 5.12
N ALA A 17 7.56 -6.99 5.44
CA ALA A 17 7.05 -7.70 6.60
C ALA A 17 6.94 -9.23 6.38
N GLY A 18 7.04 -9.70 5.14
CA GLY A 18 6.96 -11.13 4.80
C GLY A 18 5.54 -11.69 4.61
N GLY A 19 4.53 -10.83 4.49
CA GLY A 19 3.16 -11.23 4.12
C GLY A 19 2.06 -10.45 4.84
N TYR A 20 0.80 -10.73 4.48
CA TYR A 20 -0.37 -10.02 5.01
C TYR A 20 -0.64 -10.28 6.51
N SER A 21 -0.20 -11.41 7.04
CA SER A 21 -0.39 -11.76 8.46
C SER A 21 0.65 -11.15 9.41
N GLN A 22 1.53 -10.26 8.91
CA GLN A 22 2.75 -9.83 9.61
C GLN A 22 2.66 -8.39 10.17
N LEU A 23 1.52 -8.03 10.76
CA LEU A 23 1.30 -6.69 11.32
C LEU A 23 2.34 -6.31 12.38
N ALA A 24 2.66 -7.23 13.30
CA ALA A 24 3.65 -6.98 14.35
C ALA A 24 5.05 -6.67 13.77
N THR A 25 5.44 -7.38 12.72
CA THR A 25 6.68 -7.14 11.99
C THR A 25 6.65 -5.76 11.32
N GLN A 26 5.53 -5.39 10.69
CA GLN A 26 5.37 -4.08 10.06
C GLN A 26 5.45 -2.93 11.08
N GLN A 27 4.87 -3.10 12.28
CA GLN A 27 5.02 -2.14 13.38
C GLN A 27 6.50 -2.00 13.79
N ALA A 28 7.18 -3.10 14.07
CA ALA A 28 8.60 -3.08 14.44
C ALA A 28 9.49 -2.43 13.35
N GLN A 29 9.16 -2.63 12.07
CA GLN A 29 9.85 -2.00 10.95
C GLN A 29 9.62 -0.48 10.89
N ILE A 30 8.41 0.00 11.19
CA ILE A 30 8.16 1.44 11.32
C ILE A 30 8.98 2.04 12.47
N ASP A 31 9.12 1.32 13.60
CA ASP A 31 10.00 1.75 14.69
C ASP A 31 11.47 1.84 14.26
N GLN A 32 11.94 0.89 13.46
CA GLN A 32 13.29 0.95 12.88
C GLN A 32 13.47 2.14 11.93
N CYS A 33 12.46 2.52 11.16
CA CYS A 33 12.50 3.70 10.30
C CYS A 33 12.55 4.99 11.12
N LYS A 34 11.78 5.07 12.21
CA LYS A 34 11.85 6.18 13.16
C LYS A 34 13.23 6.32 13.79
N GLN A 35 13.81 5.23 14.27
CA GLN A 35 15.16 5.22 14.86
C GLN A 35 16.24 5.58 13.85
N TRP A 36 16.05 5.23 12.58
CA TRP A 36 16.93 5.62 11.48
C TRP A 36 16.83 7.12 11.12
N GLY A 37 15.81 7.83 11.63
CA GLY A 37 15.60 9.25 11.34
C GLY A 37 14.79 9.52 10.09
N ALA A 38 13.93 8.59 9.66
CA ALA A 38 13.06 8.79 8.50
C ALA A 38 12.15 10.01 8.67
N GLU A 39 12.04 10.84 7.63
CA GLU A 39 11.19 12.04 7.60
C GLU A 39 9.77 11.76 7.07
N ALA A 40 9.55 10.58 6.47
CA ALA A 40 8.25 10.13 5.97
C ALA A 40 8.20 8.60 5.92
N ILE A 41 6.99 8.03 5.96
CA ILE A 41 6.75 6.59 5.80
C ILE A 41 5.96 6.34 4.52
N LEU A 42 6.52 5.54 3.62
CA LEU A 42 5.79 4.97 2.49
C LEU A 42 5.26 3.59 2.90
N LEU A 43 3.95 3.45 3.10
CA LEU A 43 3.35 2.27 3.70
C LEU A 43 2.54 1.46 2.69
N GLY A 44 3.05 0.30 2.31
CA GLY A 44 2.23 -0.78 1.74
C GLY A 44 1.69 -1.64 2.89
N SER A 45 0.47 -1.37 3.35
CA SER A 45 -0.04 -2.07 4.54
C SER A 45 -0.29 -3.56 4.27
N SER A 46 0.05 -4.38 5.26
CA SER A 46 -0.27 -5.82 5.29
C SER A 46 -1.72 -6.10 5.68
N THR A 47 -2.49 -5.08 6.06
CA THR A 47 -3.86 -5.21 6.55
C THR A 47 -4.75 -4.13 5.93
N THR A 48 -6.06 -4.32 6.01
CA THR A 48 -7.06 -3.32 5.55
C THR A 48 -7.25 -2.18 6.55
N SER A 49 -6.76 -2.34 7.78
CA SER A 49 -6.70 -1.30 8.80
C SER A 49 -5.40 -1.45 9.58
N PHE A 50 -4.83 -0.35 10.04
CA PHE A 50 -3.60 -0.35 10.83
C PHE A 50 -3.91 0.13 12.26
N PRO A 51 -4.10 -0.77 13.23
CA PRO A 51 -4.39 -0.40 14.61
C PRO A 51 -3.33 0.55 15.18
N ASP A 52 -3.79 1.61 15.82
CA ASP A 52 -2.96 2.63 16.48
C ASP A 52 -1.86 3.24 15.59
N LEU A 53 -2.12 3.41 14.28
CA LEU A 53 -1.16 4.01 13.35
C LEU A 53 -0.57 5.32 13.88
N GLN A 54 -1.40 6.19 14.48
CA GLN A 54 -0.95 7.44 15.09
C GLN A 54 0.18 7.25 16.11
N LYS A 55 0.03 6.26 16.99
CA LYS A 55 1.05 5.94 17.98
C LYS A 55 2.30 5.38 17.29
N GLN A 56 2.11 4.56 16.26
CA GLN A 56 3.20 3.93 15.54
C GLN A 56 4.08 4.94 14.80
N VAL A 57 3.48 5.86 14.03
CA VAL A 57 4.19 6.82 13.18
C VAL A 57 4.46 8.17 13.85
N ALA A 58 3.84 8.43 15.00
CA ALA A 58 3.89 9.72 15.70
C ALA A 58 3.49 10.89 14.77
N SER A 59 4.42 11.79 14.46
CA SER A 59 4.21 12.94 13.58
C SER A 59 4.65 12.69 12.13
N LEU A 60 5.21 11.53 11.81
CA LEU A 60 5.70 11.25 10.46
C LEU A 60 4.53 11.18 9.46
N PRO A 61 4.61 11.91 8.34
CA PRO A 61 3.61 11.80 7.29
C PRO A 61 3.64 10.40 6.67
N VAL A 62 2.46 9.81 6.51
CA VAL A 62 2.30 8.50 5.88
C VAL A 62 1.76 8.70 4.47
N ILE A 63 2.40 8.08 3.49
CA ILE A 63 1.88 7.93 2.12
C ILE A 63 1.57 6.46 1.91
N GLU A 64 0.32 6.16 1.59
CA GLU A 64 -0.10 4.79 1.29
C GLU A 64 0.37 4.36 -0.10
N LEU A 65 0.82 3.11 -0.18
CA LEU A 65 1.22 2.47 -1.42
C LEU A 65 0.34 1.25 -1.68
N VAL A 66 -0.39 1.28 -2.80
CA VAL A 66 -1.29 0.22 -3.30
C VAL A 66 -2.51 -0.01 -2.41
N ASN A 67 -2.27 -0.56 -1.21
CA ASN A 67 -3.29 -0.88 -0.23
C ASN A 67 -3.67 0.37 0.56
N ALA A 68 -4.97 0.55 0.76
CA ALA A 68 -5.51 1.62 1.58
C ALA A 68 -5.86 1.07 2.96
N ILE A 69 -5.56 1.85 3.97
CA ILE A 69 -6.02 1.68 5.35
C ILE A 69 -6.96 2.83 5.78
N ASP A 70 -7.06 3.89 4.95
CA ASP A 70 -7.97 5.03 5.10
C ASP A 70 -7.88 5.69 6.48
N ALA A 71 -6.66 5.75 7.03
CA ALA A 71 -6.39 6.28 8.35
C ALA A 71 -6.16 7.81 8.32
N PRO A 72 -6.58 8.59 9.35
CA PRO A 72 -6.44 10.05 9.36
C PRO A 72 -5.00 10.59 9.22
N GLN A 73 -4.00 9.77 9.51
CA GLN A 73 -2.58 10.13 9.46
C GLN A 73 -2.02 10.08 8.03
N VAL A 74 -2.75 9.45 7.10
CA VAL A 74 -2.38 9.35 5.69
C VAL A 74 -2.54 10.70 5.01
N LYS A 75 -1.47 11.18 4.38
CA LYS A 75 -1.44 12.46 3.66
C LYS A 75 -1.78 12.32 2.19
N SER A 76 -1.47 11.17 1.62
CA SER A 76 -1.72 10.88 0.21
C SER A 76 -1.65 9.37 -0.01
N ARG A 77 -2.20 8.93 -1.15
CA ARG A 77 -2.20 7.55 -1.58
C ARG A 77 -1.73 7.45 -3.02
N VAL A 78 -0.85 6.49 -3.29
CA VAL A 78 -0.46 6.04 -4.62
C VAL A 78 -0.95 4.61 -4.77
N GLY A 79 -2.00 4.38 -5.56
CA GLY A 79 -2.60 3.06 -5.69
C GLY A 79 -3.25 2.80 -7.04
N VAL A 80 -3.92 1.65 -7.14
CA VAL A 80 -4.63 1.23 -8.35
C VAL A 80 -6.14 1.45 -8.19
N PRO A 81 -6.86 1.82 -9.27
CA PRO A 81 -8.30 1.97 -9.24
C PRO A 81 -8.97 0.59 -9.30
N TRP A 82 -9.12 -0.07 -8.14
CA TRP A 82 -9.59 -1.46 -8.02
C TRP A 82 -10.93 -1.71 -8.73
N PHE A 83 -11.88 -0.77 -8.63
CA PHE A 83 -13.18 -0.90 -9.31
C PHE A 83 -12.99 -1.01 -10.83
N GLN A 84 -12.18 -0.14 -11.42
CA GLN A 84 -11.90 -0.10 -12.85
C GLN A 84 -11.13 -1.37 -13.26
N MET A 85 -10.21 -1.84 -12.41
CA MET A 85 -9.51 -3.10 -12.62
C MET A 85 -10.44 -4.32 -12.66
N GLY A 86 -11.55 -4.33 -11.91
CA GLY A 86 -12.58 -5.38 -12.04
C GLY A 86 -13.55 -5.13 -13.19
N TYR A 87 -13.93 -3.86 -13.39
CA TYR A 87 -14.92 -3.45 -14.39
C TYR A 87 -14.42 -3.69 -15.83
N GLN A 88 -13.18 -3.33 -16.14
CA GLN A 88 -12.66 -3.42 -17.52
C GLN A 88 -12.62 -4.87 -18.03
N PRO A 89 -12.06 -5.85 -17.30
CA PRO A 89 -12.12 -7.26 -17.69
C PRO A 89 -13.54 -7.79 -17.70
N GLY A 90 -14.36 -7.46 -16.70
CA GLY A 90 -15.76 -7.90 -16.63
C GLY A 90 -16.56 -7.46 -17.86
N ARG A 91 -16.41 -6.19 -18.26
CA ARG A 91 -17.04 -5.64 -19.47
C ARG A 91 -16.59 -6.37 -20.73
N TYR A 92 -15.28 -6.63 -20.86
CA TYR A 92 -14.75 -7.39 -21.98
C TYR A 92 -15.35 -8.81 -22.04
N LEU A 93 -15.40 -9.51 -20.90
CA LEU A 93 -15.92 -10.87 -20.83
C LEU A 93 -17.40 -10.94 -21.24
N VAL A 94 -18.23 -10.00 -20.80
CA VAL A 94 -19.65 -9.93 -21.22
C VAL A 94 -19.78 -9.77 -22.73
N GLN A 95 -18.95 -8.93 -23.36
CA GLN A 95 -18.94 -8.75 -24.81
C GLN A 95 -18.48 -10.01 -25.53
N TRP A 96 -17.41 -10.64 -25.04
CA TRP A 96 -16.84 -11.86 -25.60
C TRP A 96 -17.78 -13.07 -25.50
N ALA A 97 -18.58 -13.16 -24.44
CA ALA A 97 -19.49 -14.28 -24.20
C ALA A 97 -20.70 -14.31 -25.16
N HIS A 98 -21.01 -13.21 -25.84
CA HIS A 98 -22.18 -13.08 -26.72
C HIS A 98 -23.49 -13.56 -26.07
N GLY A 99 -23.70 -13.25 -24.79
CA GLY A 99 -24.89 -13.64 -24.03
C GLY A 99 -24.91 -15.08 -23.50
N LYS A 100 -23.85 -15.86 -23.70
CA LYS A 100 -23.70 -17.18 -23.09
C LYS A 100 -23.27 -17.05 -21.62
N PRO A 101 -23.69 -17.97 -20.73
CA PRO A 101 -23.18 -18.03 -19.36
C PRO A 101 -21.65 -18.16 -19.32
N LEU A 102 -21.02 -17.45 -18.37
CA LEU A 102 -19.57 -17.47 -18.16
C LEU A 102 -19.24 -18.21 -16.86
N MET A 103 -18.24 -19.08 -16.93
CA MET A 103 -17.57 -19.65 -15.76
C MET A 103 -16.09 -19.29 -15.85
N CYS A 104 -15.60 -18.54 -14.86
CA CYS A 104 -14.22 -18.07 -14.79
C CYS A 104 -13.50 -18.82 -13.64
N CYS A 105 -12.21 -19.08 -13.82
CA CYS A 105 -11.28 -19.57 -12.79
C CYS A 105 -10.35 -18.42 -12.39
#